data_AF-A0A508WX82-F1
#
_entry.id   AF-A0A508WX82-F1
#
_cell.length_a   1.000
_cell.length_b   1.000
_cell.length_c   1.000
_cell.angle_alpha   90.00
_cell.angle_beta   90.00
_cell.angle_gamma   90.00
#
_symmetry.space_group_name_H-M   'P 1'
#
loop_
_entity.id
_entity.type
_entity.pdbx_description
1 polymer ?
#
loop_
_entity_poly.entity_id
_entity_poly.type
_entity_poly.pdbx_seq_one_letter_code
_entity_poly.pdbx_strand_id
1 'polypeptide(L)'
;METSRQQTIAADAPEGGWTTLIDDILAGNWVNPETGSPATVPYERIVIEESLDGAEADLVASLRLGERFTVVADERTWDAMGGRVASALKSLGPVDTVILDHPHADMAAVNDLDERLAKADAVVAVGSGTINDLCKFVTGRTNRRYAIFATAGSMNGYTSTTASITLENGLKVSLPSHAPAGFFVDLAVNAAAPRHLSAAGFADCLVRSVAQIDWWMSHRLIGSVYSSVPYMIQDADERALNSCAAGIARGSISANGYLHRVLTLCGLGVSFTGMSNHGSMGEHQVSHYIDCFAGEGHPGTLHGQQVGVATLTMARLQRIFLDSDKPPVIGPTRIDPADMARRMGDDIAAQCYAEIQPKIFDERSAAEMNERLAELWPTLRQELEAFALPVAQMEQLLRDAGGPMTAAELGLSGGFYREAVLHCREMRNRYTFLDIAADTGMLEDFVAGEA
;
A
#
# COMPACT_ATOMS: atom_id res chain seq x y z
N MET A 1 24.13 7.85 35.10
CA MET A 1 23.22 6.80 34.58
C MET A 1 22.39 7.28 33.38
N GLU A 2 22.18 8.59 33.19
CA GLU A 2 21.54 9.16 31.98
C GLU A 2 22.40 9.14 30.72
N THR A 3 23.72 9.31 30.83
CA THR A 3 24.62 9.36 29.66
C THR A 3 24.84 8.01 28.97
N SER A 4 24.63 6.90 29.69
CA SER A 4 24.74 5.55 29.11
C SER A 4 23.47 5.09 28.40
N ARG A 5 22.31 5.75 28.62
CA ARG A 5 21.08 5.46 27.86
C ARG A 5 21.07 6.15 26.51
N GLN A 6 21.56 7.39 26.41
CA GLN A 6 21.61 8.11 25.12
C GLN A 6 22.60 7.49 24.11
N GLN A 7 23.67 6.83 24.57
CA GLN A 7 24.64 6.19 23.66
C GLN A 7 24.19 4.86 23.07
N THR A 8 23.14 4.23 23.59
CA THR A 8 22.56 3.01 22.98
C THR A 8 21.41 3.32 22.03
N ILE A 9 20.85 4.54 22.08
CA ILE A 9 19.64 4.94 21.34
C ILE A 9 19.98 5.35 19.89
N ALA A 10 21.14 5.97 19.65
CA ALA A 10 21.55 6.41 18.31
C ALA A 10 22.09 5.30 17.38
N ALA A 11 22.21 4.05 17.85
CA ALA A 11 22.91 2.99 17.11
C ALA A 11 22.07 2.33 15.99
N ASP A 12 20.74 2.53 15.98
CA ASP A 12 19.81 1.78 15.11
C ASP A 12 19.00 2.67 14.14
N ALA A 13 19.28 3.98 14.08
CA ALA A 13 18.69 4.88 13.10
C ALA A 13 19.59 5.01 11.85
N PRO A 14 19.04 5.32 10.66
CA PRO A 14 19.85 5.61 9.48
C PRO A 14 20.84 6.74 9.73
N GLU A 15 21.99 6.70 9.05
CA GLU A 15 22.94 7.81 9.06
C GLU A 15 22.26 9.10 8.59
N GLY A 16 22.36 10.17 9.39
CA GLY A 16 21.70 11.45 9.12
C GLY A 16 20.25 11.56 9.63
N GLY A 17 19.70 10.51 10.25
CA GLY A 17 18.36 10.50 10.84
C GLY A 17 17.30 9.81 9.98
N TRP A 18 16.05 9.78 10.47
CA TRP A 18 14.97 9.03 9.83
C TRP A 18 14.46 9.62 8.52
N THR A 19 14.82 10.85 8.15
CA THR A 19 14.26 11.54 6.98
C THR A 19 15.27 12.02 5.95
N THR A 20 16.58 11.76 6.06
CA THR A 20 17.60 12.38 5.18
C THR A 20 17.28 12.37 3.68
N LEU A 21 17.02 11.20 3.08
CA LEU A 21 16.63 11.10 1.66
C LEU A 21 15.26 11.73 1.38
N ILE A 22 14.32 11.61 2.33
CA ILE A 22 12.97 12.16 2.22
C ILE A 22 13.06 13.69 2.19
N ASP A 23 13.88 14.30 3.04
CA ASP A 23 14.12 15.74 3.10
C ASP A 23 14.79 16.25 1.82
N ASP A 24 15.76 15.50 1.27
CA ASP A 24 16.39 15.84 -0.01
C ASP A 24 15.38 15.80 -1.17
N ILE A 25 14.45 14.84 -1.16
CA ILE A 25 13.35 14.77 -2.14
C ILE A 25 12.40 15.94 -1.97
N LEU A 26 11.97 16.25 -0.74
CA LEU A 26 11.04 17.34 -0.45
C LEU A 26 11.63 18.71 -0.80
N ALA A 27 12.92 18.90 -0.56
CA ALA A 27 13.63 20.13 -0.89
C ALA A 27 13.90 20.30 -2.40
N GLY A 28 13.64 19.27 -3.22
CA GLY A 28 13.98 19.26 -4.65
C GLY A 28 15.48 19.15 -4.91
N ASN A 29 16.28 18.70 -3.93
CA ASN A 29 17.72 18.48 -4.09
C ASN A 29 18.01 17.15 -4.79
N TRP A 30 17.16 16.14 -4.57
CA TRP A 30 17.27 14.86 -5.26
C TRP A 30 16.87 14.98 -6.73
N VAL A 31 17.70 14.46 -7.63
CA VAL A 31 17.46 14.50 -9.08
C VAL A 31 17.01 13.13 -9.53
N ASN A 32 15.86 13.09 -10.21
CA ASN A 32 15.35 11.86 -10.80
C ASN A 32 16.30 11.37 -11.90
N PRO A 33 16.93 10.19 -11.75
CA PRO A 33 17.93 9.71 -12.69
C PRO A 33 17.35 9.33 -14.05
N GLU A 34 16.05 9.03 -14.15
CA GLU A 34 15.38 8.72 -15.42
C GLU A 34 15.01 9.97 -16.21
N THR A 35 14.69 11.09 -15.53
CA THR A 35 14.24 12.32 -16.19
C THR A 35 15.28 13.45 -16.17
N GLY A 36 16.33 13.33 -15.36
CA GLY A 36 17.33 14.38 -15.11
C GLY A 36 16.76 15.63 -14.41
N SER A 37 15.51 15.57 -13.93
CA SER A 37 14.81 16.71 -13.32
C SER A 37 14.83 16.60 -11.78
N PRO A 38 14.89 17.73 -11.06
CA PRO A 38 14.66 17.74 -9.61
C PRO A 38 13.34 17.06 -9.23
N ALA A 39 13.32 16.33 -8.13
CA ALA A 39 12.08 15.78 -7.57
C ALA A 39 11.09 16.90 -7.26
N THR A 40 9.81 16.62 -7.53
CA THR A 40 8.70 17.46 -7.10
C THR A 40 7.66 16.55 -6.48
N VAL A 41 7.32 16.81 -5.23
CA VAL A 41 6.33 16.05 -4.47
C VAL A 41 5.35 17.01 -3.78
N PRO A 42 4.10 16.60 -3.54
CA PRO A 42 3.06 17.48 -3.02
C PRO A 42 3.12 17.71 -1.50
N TYR A 43 4.17 17.23 -0.82
CA TYR A 43 4.34 17.33 0.64
C TYR A 43 5.15 18.57 0.99
N GLU A 44 4.71 19.32 2.00
CA GLU A 44 5.51 20.42 2.54
C GLU A 44 6.41 19.96 3.68
N ARG A 45 5.96 18.95 4.46
CA ARG A 45 6.74 18.44 5.57
C ARG A 45 6.45 16.96 5.86
N ILE A 46 7.49 16.16 5.95
CA ILE A 46 7.43 14.80 6.48
C ILE A 46 8.40 14.74 7.66
N VAL A 47 7.95 14.26 8.81
CA VAL A 47 8.77 14.10 10.01
C VAL A 47 8.58 12.70 10.56
N ILE A 48 9.68 12.01 10.79
CA ILE A 48 9.73 10.71 11.45
C ILE A 48 10.74 10.84 12.58
N GLU A 49 10.28 10.71 13.82
CA GLU A 49 11.14 10.87 14.99
C GLU A 49 10.79 9.84 16.06
N GLU A 50 11.73 9.56 16.96
CA GLU A 50 11.48 8.65 18.08
C GLU A 50 10.30 9.10 18.95
N SER A 51 10.15 10.41 19.14
CA SER A 51 9.02 11.03 19.83
C SER A 51 8.78 12.41 19.24
N LEU A 52 7.50 12.78 19.11
CA LEU A 52 7.07 14.13 18.72
C LEU A 52 6.56 14.94 19.92
N ASP A 53 6.69 14.41 21.15
CA ASP A 53 6.19 15.05 22.37
C ASP A 53 6.77 16.47 22.53
N GLY A 54 5.87 17.46 22.49
CA GLY A 54 6.21 18.88 22.60
C GLY A 54 6.48 19.58 21.26
N ALA A 55 6.58 18.85 20.15
CA ALA A 55 6.81 19.42 18.82
C ALA A 55 5.52 19.62 18.00
N GLU A 56 4.37 19.12 18.46
CA GLU A 56 3.15 19.03 17.65
C GLU A 56 2.64 20.39 17.17
N ALA A 57 2.67 21.39 18.06
CA ALA A 57 2.26 22.75 17.73
C ALA A 57 3.20 23.37 16.68
N ASP A 58 4.51 23.25 16.84
CA ASP A 58 5.49 23.82 15.91
C ASP A 58 5.40 23.16 14.53
N LEU A 59 5.17 21.85 14.49
CA LEU A 59 4.96 21.10 13.25
C LEU A 59 3.74 21.61 12.49
N VAL A 60 2.59 21.73 13.17
CA VAL A 60 1.36 22.23 12.53
C VAL A 60 1.45 23.71 12.18
N ALA A 61 2.06 24.54 13.04
CA ALA A 61 2.26 25.96 12.78
C ALA A 61 3.10 26.21 11.51
N SER A 62 4.11 25.37 11.27
CA SER A 62 4.99 25.50 10.09
C SER A 62 4.26 25.34 8.76
N LEU A 63 3.13 24.62 8.74
CA LEU A 63 2.32 24.39 7.54
C LEU A 63 1.35 25.54 7.22
N ARG A 64 1.08 26.42 8.20
CA ARG A 64 0.14 27.55 8.07
C ARG A 64 -1.24 27.13 7.54
N LEU A 65 -1.80 26.06 8.10
CA LEU A 65 -3.07 25.47 7.64
C LEU A 65 -4.30 26.38 7.89
N GLY A 66 -4.24 27.25 8.89
CA GLY A 66 -5.35 28.12 9.30
C GLY A 66 -5.20 28.61 10.74
N GLU A 67 -6.24 29.28 11.25
CA GLU A 67 -6.26 29.86 12.61
C GLU A 67 -7.17 29.08 13.58
N ARG A 68 -8.06 28.23 13.07
CA ARG A 68 -8.97 27.37 13.83
C ARG A 68 -8.82 25.91 13.39
N PHE A 69 -8.50 25.06 14.35
CA PHE A 69 -8.14 23.67 14.10
C PHE A 69 -9.28 22.74 14.47
N THR A 70 -9.46 21.67 13.70
CA THR A 70 -10.28 20.53 14.10
C THR A 70 -9.42 19.27 14.09
N VAL A 71 -9.28 18.65 15.27
CA VAL A 71 -8.58 17.37 15.42
C VAL A 71 -9.57 16.24 15.19
N VAL A 72 -9.27 15.34 14.26
CA VAL A 72 -10.11 14.18 13.92
C VAL A 72 -9.39 12.91 14.35
N ALA A 73 -10.04 12.10 15.18
CA ALA A 73 -9.51 10.85 15.73
C ALA A 73 -10.64 9.83 15.95
N ASP A 74 -10.32 8.60 16.31
CA ASP A 74 -11.25 7.67 16.98
C ASP A 74 -10.88 7.56 18.47
N GLU A 75 -11.65 6.80 19.25
CA GLU A 75 -11.39 6.62 20.69
C GLU A 75 -9.96 6.11 20.98
N ARG A 76 -9.47 5.15 20.19
CA ARG A 76 -8.15 4.52 20.41
C ARG A 76 -7.02 5.47 20.02
N THR A 77 -7.17 6.19 18.92
CA THR A 77 -6.13 7.10 18.42
C THR A 77 -6.14 8.42 19.18
N TRP A 78 -7.29 8.80 19.77
CA TRP A 78 -7.39 9.88 20.74
C TRP A 78 -6.53 9.62 21.97
N ASP A 79 -6.67 8.42 22.56
CA ASP A 79 -5.87 8.00 23.71
C ASP A 79 -4.39 7.85 23.36
N ALA A 80 -4.07 7.35 22.16
CA ALA A 80 -2.69 7.15 21.73
C ALA A 80 -1.92 8.46 21.52
N MET A 81 -2.55 9.47 20.90
CA MET A 81 -1.89 10.74 20.57
C MET A 81 -2.85 11.92 20.35
N GLY A 82 -4.13 11.68 20.03
CA GLY A 82 -5.06 12.76 19.66
C GLY A 82 -5.30 13.79 20.77
N GLY A 83 -5.42 13.36 22.03
CA GLY A 83 -5.55 14.27 23.17
C GLY A 83 -4.31 15.16 23.35
N ARG A 84 -3.11 14.60 23.14
CA ARG A 84 -1.83 15.32 23.20
C ARG A 84 -1.77 16.39 22.11
N VAL A 85 -2.04 16.01 20.87
CA VAL A 85 -2.08 16.92 19.70
C VAL A 85 -3.10 18.03 19.92
N ALA A 86 -4.34 17.70 20.28
CA ALA A 86 -5.39 18.70 20.51
C ALA A 86 -5.04 19.67 21.64
N SER A 87 -4.36 19.21 22.69
CA SER A 87 -3.87 20.08 23.76
C SER A 87 -2.77 21.03 23.28
N ALA A 88 -1.80 20.54 22.51
CA ALA A 88 -0.70 21.34 21.99
C ALA A 88 -1.18 22.46 21.06
N LEU A 89 -2.15 22.17 20.18
CA LEU A 89 -2.69 23.12 19.20
C LEU A 89 -3.46 24.30 19.81
N LYS A 90 -3.90 24.20 21.08
CA LYS A 90 -4.55 25.33 21.79
C LYS A 90 -3.63 26.56 21.93
N SER A 91 -2.32 26.37 21.82
CA SER A 91 -1.36 27.47 21.81
C SER A 91 -1.39 28.29 20.51
N LEU A 92 -1.90 27.70 19.42
CA LEU A 92 -1.96 28.31 18.09
C LEU A 92 -3.32 28.98 17.80
N GLY A 93 -4.40 28.46 18.38
CA GLY A 93 -5.76 28.97 18.15
C GLY A 93 -6.86 28.09 18.74
N PRO A 94 -8.14 28.39 18.46
CA PRO A 94 -9.26 27.55 18.89
C PRO A 94 -9.18 26.15 18.28
N VAL A 95 -9.46 25.13 19.10
CA VAL A 95 -9.43 23.72 18.70
C VAL A 95 -10.78 23.06 18.96
N ASP A 96 -11.41 22.53 17.92
CA ASP A 96 -12.51 21.56 18.06
C ASP A 96 -12.00 20.13 17.87
N THR A 97 -12.83 19.18 18.26
CA THR A 97 -12.52 17.75 18.20
C THR A 97 -13.66 16.99 17.56
N VAL A 98 -13.35 16.08 16.65
CA VAL A 98 -14.27 15.09 16.11
C VAL A 98 -13.72 13.71 16.47
N ILE A 99 -14.44 13.00 17.34
CA ILE A 99 -14.14 11.62 17.69
C ILE A 99 -15.12 10.73 16.93
N LEU A 100 -14.59 9.92 16.01
CA LEU A 100 -15.34 8.96 15.21
C LEU A 100 -15.55 7.68 16.02
N ASP A 101 -16.77 7.14 15.93
CA ASP A 101 -17.15 5.90 16.59
C ASP A 101 -17.00 4.73 15.62
N HIS A 102 -15.98 3.89 15.82
CA HIS A 102 -15.67 2.72 15.00
C HIS A 102 -15.78 2.99 13.48
N PRO A 103 -15.04 3.98 12.94
CA PRO A 103 -15.24 4.41 11.56
C PRO A 103 -14.86 3.32 10.56
N HIS A 104 -15.60 3.29 9.46
CA HIS A 104 -15.22 2.60 8.23
C HIS A 104 -14.97 3.65 7.14
N ALA A 105 -14.02 3.38 6.24
CA ALA A 105 -13.72 4.27 5.12
C ALA A 105 -14.77 4.06 4.02
N ASP A 106 -15.98 4.57 4.23
CA ASP A 106 -17.11 4.46 3.31
C ASP A 106 -17.77 5.82 3.05
N MET A 107 -18.64 5.88 2.04
CA MET A 107 -19.32 7.12 1.67
C MET A 107 -20.23 7.69 2.77
N ALA A 108 -20.77 6.86 3.68
CA ALA A 108 -21.60 7.35 4.77
C ALA A 108 -20.76 8.10 5.81
N ALA A 109 -19.61 7.53 6.21
CA ALA A 109 -18.65 8.16 7.10
C ALA A 109 -18.03 9.42 6.47
N VAL A 110 -17.79 9.42 5.16
CA VAL A 110 -17.36 10.63 4.42
C VAL A 110 -18.38 11.75 4.56
N ASN A 111 -19.67 11.46 4.34
CA ASN A 111 -20.72 12.47 4.39
C ASN A 111 -20.92 13.03 5.81
N ASP A 112 -20.95 12.17 6.84
CA ASP A 112 -21.01 12.60 8.25
C ASP A 112 -19.80 13.46 8.63
N LEU A 113 -18.59 13.05 8.21
CA LEU A 113 -17.38 13.82 8.50
C LEU A 113 -17.38 15.18 7.78
N ASP A 114 -17.85 15.25 6.53
CA ASP A 114 -17.95 16.52 5.78
C ASP A 114 -18.85 17.53 6.51
N GLU A 115 -20.01 17.09 7.00
CA GLU A 115 -20.92 17.93 7.78
C GLU A 115 -20.27 18.44 9.07
N ARG A 116 -19.57 17.56 9.80
CA ARG A 116 -18.87 17.92 11.05
C ARG A 116 -17.69 18.87 10.82
N LEU A 117 -17.07 18.78 9.65
CA LEU A 117 -15.95 19.63 9.25
C LEU A 117 -16.38 20.92 8.54
N ALA A 118 -17.67 21.22 8.38
CA ALA A 118 -18.15 22.37 7.61
C ALA A 118 -17.63 23.74 8.09
N LYS A 119 -17.21 23.86 9.35
CA LYS A 119 -16.66 25.09 9.96
C LYS A 119 -15.17 25.00 10.30
N ALA A 120 -14.50 23.95 9.83
CA ALA A 120 -13.07 23.73 10.11
C ALA A 120 -12.21 24.45 9.05
N ASP A 121 -11.36 25.37 9.50
CA ASP A 121 -10.37 26.04 8.63
C ASP A 121 -9.20 25.09 8.35
N ALA A 122 -8.67 24.45 9.40
CA ALA A 122 -7.58 23.48 9.32
C ALA A 122 -7.99 22.13 9.93
N VAL A 123 -7.72 21.04 9.20
CA VAL A 123 -7.98 19.67 9.67
C VAL A 123 -6.66 19.00 10.04
N VAL A 124 -6.60 18.47 11.27
CA VAL A 124 -5.47 17.68 11.77
C VAL A 124 -5.98 16.28 12.11
N ALA A 125 -5.68 15.33 11.25
CA ALA A 125 -6.01 13.93 11.46
C ALA A 125 -5.02 13.32 12.47
N VAL A 126 -5.50 12.46 13.37
CA VAL A 126 -4.66 11.68 14.29
C VAL A 126 -5.16 10.25 14.26
N GLY A 127 -4.44 9.38 13.55
CA GLY A 127 -4.95 8.04 13.29
C GLY A 127 -4.13 7.24 12.30
N SER A 128 -4.77 6.23 11.71
CA SER A 128 -4.16 5.38 10.69
C SER A 128 -5.01 5.34 9.42
N GLY A 129 -5.01 4.22 8.68
CA GLY A 129 -5.72 3.97 7.42
C GLY A 129 -7.02 4.74 7.25
N THR A 130 -8.03 4.34 8.00
CA THR A 130 -9.40 4.87 7.89
C THR A 130 -9.48 6.36 8.16
N ILE A 131 -8.91 6.84 9.27
CA ILE A 131 -8.97 8.26 9.64
C ILE A 131 -8.24 9.11 8.59
N ASN A 132 -7.08 8.66 8.11
CA ASN A 132 -6.36 9.36 7.05
C ASN A 132 -7.18 9.43 5.77
N ASP A 133 -7.72 8.31 5.28
CA ASP A 133 -8.48 8.31 4.01
C ASP A 133 -9.77 9.11 4.09
N LEU A 134 -10.51 9.06 5.22
CA LEU A 134 -11.69 9.89 5.43
C LEU A 134 -11.35 11.39 5.41
N CYS A 135 -10.36 11.81 6.21
CA CYS A 135 -9.93 13.22 6.28
C CYS A 135 -9.37 13.70 4.94
N LYS A 136 -8.53 12.89 4.29
CA LYS A 136 -7.94 13.17 2.98
C LYS A 136 -9.03 13.38 1.93
N PHE A 137 -10.00 12.47 1.88
CA PHE A 137 -11.06 12.54 0.89
C PHE A 137 -11.99 13.75 1.10
N VAL A 138 -12.42 14.00 2.33
CA VAL A 138 -13.28 15.16 2.66
C VAL A 138 -12.55 16.48 2.38
N THR A 139 -11.30 16.61 2.81
CA THR A 139 -10.51 17.83 2.61
C THR A 139 -10.18 18.06 1.13
N GLY A 140 -9.93 16.99 0.37
CA GLY A 140 -9.73 17.08 -1.09
C GLY A 140 -10.96 17.59 -1.83
N ARG A 141 -12.16 17.11 -1.47
CA ARG A 141 -13.44 17.57 -2.06
C ARG A 141 -13.77 19.02 -1.75
N THR A 142 -13.26 19.52 -0.64
CA THR A 142 -13.51 20.89 -0.13
C THR A 142 -12.34 21.83 -0.37
N ASN A 143 -11.32 21.40 -1.12
CA ASN A 143 -10.11 22.16 -1.43
C ASN A 143 -9.41 22.73 -0.18
N ARG A 144 -9.40 21.95 0.90
CA ARG A 144 -8.73 22.27 2.16
C ARG A 144 -7.45 21.47 2.29
N ARG A 145 -6.42 22.09 2.86
CA ARG A 145 -5.19 21.40 3.24
C ARG A 145 -5.36 20.73 4.61
N TYR A 146 -4.65 19.64 4.83
CA TYR A 146 -4.68 18.92 6.10
C TYR A 146 -3.30 18.39 6.49
N ALA A 147 -3.14 17.99 7.74
CA ALA A 147 -1.99 17.25 8.23
C ALA A 147 -2.43 15.98 8.96
N ILE A 148 -1.54 15.00 9.04
CA ILE A 148 -1.77 13.71 9.70
C ILE A 148 -0.65 13.41 10.68
N PHE A 149 -1.02 13.11 11.93
CA PHE A 149 -0.18 12.44 12.90
C PHE A 149 -0.50 10.95 12.87
N ALA A 150 0.40 10.14 12.30
CA ALA A 150 0.19 8.71 12.15
C ALA A 150 0.41 7.96 13.46
N THR A 151 -0.51 7.05 13.76
CA THR A 151 -0.51 6.26 15.00
C THR A 151 -0.15 4.79 14.81
N ALA A 152 -0.08 4.31 13.56
CA ALA A 152 0.42 2.97 13.23
C ALA A 152 0.97 2.90 11.79
N GLY A 153 1.96 2.04 11.53
CA GLY A 153 2.46 1.78 10.17
C GLY A 153 1.70 0.64 9.49
N SER A 154 0.42 0.83 9.13
CA SER A 154 -0.43 -0.27 8.61
C SER A 154 -0.57 -0.34 7.08
N MET A 155 -0.20 0.73 6.37
CA MET A 155 -0.33 0.89 4.92
C MET A 155 0.55 2.05 4.43
N ASN A 156 0.78 2.14 3.11
CA ASN A 156 1.57 3.20 2.46
C ASN A 156 0.75 4.46 2.05
N GLY A 157 -0.56 4.44 2.28
CA GLY A 157 -1.51 5.51 1.91
C GLY A 157 -1.35 6.85 2.63
N TYR A 158 -0.46 7.01 3.62
CA TYR A 158 -0.15 8.33 4.21
C TYR A 158 0.46 9.29 3.18
N THR A 159 1.26 8.76 2.27
CA THR A 159 1.90 9.50 1.17
C THR A 159 1.33 9.10 -0.19
N SER A 160 0.03 8.82 -0.24
CA SER A 160 -0.72 8.62 -1.47
C SER A 160 -1.60 9.82 -1.80
N THR A 161 -1.77 10.09 -3.09
CA THR A 161 -2.73 11.06 -3.65
C THR A 161 -4.11 10.46 -3.93
N THR A 162 -4.37 9.23 -3.46
CA THR A 162 -5.68 8.57 -3.50
C THR A 162 -6.19 8.26 -2.09
N ALA A 163 -7.50 8.07 -1.97
CA ALA A 163 -8.16 7.58 -0.76
C ALA A 163 -8.92 6.29 -1.07
N SER A 164 -8.75 5.25 -0.25
CA SER A 164 -9.47 3.98 -0.43
C SER A 164 -10.82 4.06 0.27
N ILE A 165 -11.89 4.24 -0.51
CA ILE A 165 -13.25 4.45 -0.02
C ILE A 165 -14.17 3.35 -0.55
N THR A 166 -15.01 2.82 0.32
CA THR A 166 -16.09 1.90 -0.01
C THR A 166 -17.31 2.69 -0.51
N LEU A 167 -17.74 2.41 -1.74
CA LEU A 167 -18.91 3.04 -2.35
C LEU A 167 -20.21 2.43 -1.81
N GLU A 168 -21.33 3.08 -2.09
CA GLU A 168 -22.67 2.62 -1.67
C GLU A 168 -23.03 1.23 -2.23
N ASN A 169 -22.47 0.85 -3.38
CA ASN A 169 -22.64 -0.47 -3.99
C ASN A 169 -21.69 -1.54 -3.40
N GLY A 170 -20.95 -1.22 -2.33
CA GLY A 170 -19.99 -2.12 -1.68
C GLY A 170 -18.61 -2.18 -2.34
N LEU A 171 -18.42 -1.56 -3.51
CA LEU A 171 -17.14 -1.58 -4.21
C LEU A 171 -16.13 -0.70 -3.47
N LYS A 172 -15.02 -1.28 -3.03
CA LYS A 172 -13.88 -0.53 -2.49
C LYS A 172 -13.00 -0.04 -3.63
N VAL A 173 -12.90 1.27 -3.79
CA VAL A 173 -12.13 1.91 -4.86
C VAL A 173 -11.13 2.91 -4.31
N SER A 174 -10.03 3.09 -5.04
CA SER A 174 -9.08 4.17 -4.78
C SER A 174 -9.53 5.41 -5.55
N LEU A 175 -10.15 6.36 -4.86
CA LEU A 175 -10.64 7.60 -5.45
C LEU A 175 -9.52 8.65 -5.52
N PRO A 176 -9.46 9.46 -6.60
CA PRO A 176 -8.58 10.61 -6.65
C PRO A 176 -8.78 11.53 -5.44
N SER A 177 -7.69 11.97 -4.85
CA SER A 177 -7.68 12.88 -3.70
C SER A 177 -6.42 13.74 -3.74
N HIS A 178 -5.90 14.15 -2.59
CA HIS A 178 -4.71 14.98 -2.46
C HIS A 178 -3.81 14.49 -1.32
N ALA A 179 -2.55 14.91 -1.35
CA ALA A 179 -1.59 14.55 -0.31
C ALA A 179 -1.77 15.44 0.94
N PRO A 180 -1.46 14.94 2.16
CA PRO A 180 -1.33 15.79 3.33
C PRO A 180 -0.22 16.82 3.12
N ALA A 181 -0.45 18.04 3.60
CA ALA A 181 0.61 19.04 3.66
C ALA A 181 1.72 18.64 4.64
N GLY A 182 1.33 18.02 5.76
CA GLY A 182 2.24 17.51 6.78
C GLY A 182 1.93 16.06 7.15
N PHE A 183 2.96 15.22 7.17
CA PHE A 183 2.89 13.84 7.65
C PHE A 183 3.89 13.65 8.78
N PHE A 184 3.38 13.34 9.98
CA PHE A 184 4.16 13.30 11.20
C PHE A 184 4.05 11.93 11.88
N VAL A 185 5.19 11.32 12.18
CA VAL A 185 5.31 10.00 12.78
C VAL A 185 6.06 10.11 14.11
N ASP A 186 5.34 9.79 15.19
CA ASP A 186 5.94 9.53 16.50
C ASP A 186 6.21 8.02 16.62
N LEU A 187 7.46 7.60 16.50
CA LEU A 187 7.80 6.18 16.46
C LEU A 187 7.55 5.47 17.79
N ALA A 188 7.58 6.16 18.94
CA ALA A 188 7.21 5.56 20.22
C ALA A 188 5.70 5.21 20.24
N VAL A 189 4.84 6.10 19.74
CA VAL A 189 3.40 5.81 19.59
C VAL A 189 3.18 4.64 18.62
N ASN A 190 3.85 4.66 17.46
CA ASN A 190 3.71 3.61 16.45
C ASN A 190 4.25 2.26 16.94
N ALA A 191 5.37 2.25 17.67
CA ALA A 191 5.94 1.08 18.30
C ALA A 191 5.13 0.58 19.50
N ALA A 192 4.18 1.36 20.02
CA ALA A 192 3.22 0.93 21.04
C ALA A 192 1.89 0.45 20.44
N ALA A 193 1.62 0.73 19.16
CA ALA A 193 0.40 0.30 18.48
C ALA A 193 0.24 -1.23 18.44
N PRO A 194 -1.00 -1.74 18.30
CA PRO A 194 -1.26 -3.16 18.12
C PRO A 194 -0.38 -3.78 17.04
N ARG A 195 0.38 -4.82 17.39
CA ARG A 195 1.45 -5.39 16.55
C ARG A 195 1.00 -5.81 15.16
N HIS A 196 -0.24 -6.29 15.05
CA HIS A 196 -0.81 -6.72 13.77
C HIS A 196 -0.95 -5.58 12.75
N LEU A 197 -1.02 -4.31 13.18
CA LEU A 197 -1.03 -3.15 12.28
C LEU A 197 0.31 -2.99 11.59
N SER A 198 1.41 -2.94 12.34
CA SER A 198 2.76 -2.86 11.76
C SER A 198 3.13 -4.12 10.97
N ALA A 199 2.64 -5.30 11.39
CA ALA A 199 2.80 -6.53 10.61
C ALA A 199 2.08 -6.46 9.26
N ALA A 200 0.89 -5.85 9.21
CA ALA A 200 0.18 -5.58 7.96
C ALA A 200 0.95 -4.62 7.06
N GLY A 201 1.48 -3.51 7.60
CA GLY A 201 2.31 -2.59 6.81
C GLY A 201 3.61 -3.23 6.32
N PHE A 202 4.26 -4.07 7.14
CA PHE A 202 5.43 -4.82 6.70
C PHE A 202 5.11 -5.75 5.53
N ALA A 203 3.99 -6.46 5.61
CA ALA A 203 3.52 -7.33 4.53
C ALA A 203 3.24 -6.53 3.24
N ASP A 204 2.73 -5.31 3.35
CA ASP A 204 2.52 -4.38 2.25
C ASP A 204 3.83 -3.85 1.63
N CYS A 205 4.93 -3.84 2.39
CA CYS A 205 6.27 -3.56 1.85
C CYS A 205 6.90 -4.76 1.14
N LEU A 206 6.64 -5.98 1.63
CA LEU A 206 7.25 -7.21 1.11
C LEU A 206 6.86 -7.50 -0.35
N VAL A 207 5.77 -6.90 -0.82
CA VAL A 207 5.22 -7.06 -2.19
C VAL A 207 6.19 -6.68 -3.28
N ARG A 208 7.21 -5.85 -3.00
CA ARG A 208 8.10 -5.28 -4.01
C ARG A 208 8.58 -6.34 -5.01
N SER A 209 9.01 -7.50 -4.51
CA SER A 209 9.57 -8.55 -5.36
C SER A 209 8.58 -9.06 -6.42
N VAL A 210 7.35 -9.44 -6.02
CA VAL A 210 6.35 -9.98 -6.94
C VAL A 210 5.75 -8.91 -7.84
N ALA A 211 5.56 -7.69 -7.31
CA ALA A 211 5.03 -6.56 -8.07
C ALA A 211 6.04 -6.10 -9.14
N GLN A 212 7.34 -6.08 -8.82
CA GLN A 212 8.38 -5.74 -9.79
C GLN A 212 8.49 -6.76 -10.92
N ILE A 213 8.36 -8.04 -10.60
CA ILE A 213 8.32 -9.12 -11.60
C ILE A 213 7.14 -8.91 -12.55
N ASP A 214 5.93 -8.74 -12.04
CA ASP A 214 4.73 -8.52 -12.85
C ASP A 214 4.84 -7.23 -13.68
N TRP A 215 5.30 -6.14 -13.09
CA TRP A 215 5.36 -4.84 -13.77
C TRP A 215 6.42 -4.81 -14.87
N TRP A 216 7.61 -5.37 -14.61
CA TRP A 216 8.66 -5.49 -15.63
C TRP A 216 8.21 -6.45 -16.74
N MET A 217 7.63 -7.59 -16.40
CA MET A 217 7.09 -8.54 -17.38
C MET A 217 6.05 -7.86 -18.28
N SER A 218 5.08 -7.15 -17.70
CA SER A 218 4.07 -6.39 -18.44
C SER A 218 4.72 -5.37 -19.39
N HIS A 219 5.72 -4.63 -18.92
CA HIS A 219 6.46 -3.68 -19.76
C HIS A 219 7.14 -4.35 -20.95
N ARG A 220 7.82 -5.46 -20.71
CA ARG A 220 8.59 -6.17 -21.75
C ARG A 220 7.71 -6.87 -22.78
N LEU A 221 6.53 -7.36 -22.37
CA LEU A 221 5.62 -8.11 -23.25
C LEU A 221 4.61 -7.23 -23.97
N ILE A 222 3.95 -6.31 -23.28
CA ILE A 222 2.86 -5.50 -23.85
C ILE A 222 3.17 -4.00 -23.91
N GLY A 223 4.38 -3.59 -23.52
CA GLY A 223 4.80 -2.19 -23.61
C GLY A 223 4.13 -1.27 -22.60
N SER A 224 3.62 -1.80 -21.48
CA SER A 224 3.10 -0.95 -20.40
C SER A 224 4.20 -0.02 -19.88
N VAL A 225 3.82 1.16 -19.35
CA VAL A 225 4.78 2.07 -18.69
C VAL A 225 5.56 1.34 -17.60
N TYR A 226 6.83 1.67 -17.41
CA TYR A 226 7.66 1.19 -16.31
C TYR A 226 8.62 2.29 -15.85
N SER A 227 8.88 2.34 -14.54
CA SER A 227 9.91 3.20 -13.95
C SER A 227 10.60 2.43 -12.83
N SER A 228 11.92 2.53 -12.79
CA SER A 228 12.76 1.95 -11.75
C SER A 228 12.97 2.88 -10.55
N VAL A 229 12.57 4.16 -10.67
CA VAL A 229 12.74 5.18 -9.63
C VAL A 229 12.16 4.77 -8.28
N PRO A 230 10.91 4.24 -8.15
CA PRO A 230 10.38 3.84 -6.86
C PRO A 230 11.23 2.79 -6.15
N TYR A 231 11.80 1.84 -6.90
CA TYR A 231 12.69 0.82 -6.34
C TYR A 231 14.04 1.39 -5.92
N MET A 232 14.59 2.33 -6.70
CA MET A 232 15.88 2.97 -6.36
C MET A 232 15.82 3.73 -5.04
N ILE A 233 14.75 4.49 -4.81
CA ILE A 233 14.65 5.33 -3.61
C ILE A 233 14.40 4.51 -2.34
N GLN A 234 13.88 3.28 -2.44
CA GLN A 234 13.57 2.43 -1.28
C GLN A 234 14.55 1.28 -1.02
N ASP A 235 15.46 0.95 -1.95
CA ASP A 235 16.28 -0.29 -1.89
C ASP A 235 17.07 -0.44 -0.59
N ALA A 236 17.74 0.63 -0.13
CA ALA A 236 18.53 0.58 1.09
C ALA A 236 17.64 0.37 2.34
N ASP A 237 16.49 1.03 2.37
CA ASP A 237 15.54 0.95 3.48
C ASP A 237 14.79 -0.39 3.52
N GLU A 238 14.46 -0.96 2.37
CA GLU A 238 13.88 -2.30 2.28
C GLU A 238 14.83 -3.36 2.82
N ARG A 239 16.13 -3.30 2.47
CA ARG A 239 17.15 -4.21 3.01
C ARG A 239 17.24 -4.09 4.52
N ALA A 240 17.25 -2.87 5.04
CA ALA A 240 17.30 -2.62 6.48
C ALA A 240 16.02 -3.13 7.19
N LEU A 241 14.84 -2.83 6.64
CA LEU A 241 13.55 -3.31 7.15
C LEU A 241 13.50 -4.84 7.20
N ASN A 242 13.87 -5.51 6.11
CA ASN A 242 13.89 -6.98 6.05
C ASN A 242 14.88 -7.56 7.07
N SER A 243 16.04 -6.94 7.28
CA SER A 243 17.03 -7.41 8.26
C SER A 243 16.53 -7.33 9.71
N CYS A 244 15.57 -6.44 9.98
CA CYS A 244 15.00 -6.23 11.31
C CYS A 244 13.52 -6.64 11.44
N ALA A 245 13.02 -7.49 10.53
CA ALA A 245 11.61 -7.93 10.48
C ALA A 245 11.07 -8.43 11.83
N ALA A 246 11.86 -9.23 12.58
CA ALA A 246 11.48 -9.71 13.91
C ALA A 246 11.24 -8.58 14.94
N GLY A 247 11.81 -7.40 14.70
CA GLY A 247 11.57 -6.20 15.47
C GLY A 247 10.14 -5.66 15.32
N ILE A 248 9.45 -5.92 14.21
CA ILE A 248 8.05 -5.52 14.00
C ILE A 248 7.14 -6.24 15.00
N ALA A 249 7.25 -7.57 15.12
CA ALA A 249 6.48 -8.35 16.09
C ALA A 249 6.76 -7.96 17.55
N ARG A 250 7.97 -7.47 17.84
CA ARG A 250 8.35 -6.96 19.17
C ARG A 250 7.90 -5.50 19.42
N GLY A 251 7.56 -4.77 18.36
CA GLY A 251 7.36 -3.32 18.37
C GLY A 251 8.63 -2.56 18.75
N SER A 252 9.70 -2.85 18.04
CA SER A 252 10.93 -2.06 18.07
C SER A 252 10.67 -0.69 17.42
N ILE A 253 11.16 0.38 18.06
CA ILE A 253 11.14 1.74 17.50
C ILE A 253 11.90 1.77 16.17
N SER A 254 13.11 1.21 16.12
CA SER A 254 13.92 1.21 14.89
C SER A 254 13.27 0.42 13.75
N ALA A 255 12.68 -0.75 14.04
CA ALA A 255 11.98 -1.52 13.01
C ALA A 255 10.75 -0.78 12.46
N ASN A 256 9.99 -0.10 13.33
CA ASN A 256 8.90 0.78 12.88
C ASN A 256 9.41 2.02 12.13
N GLY A 257 10.61 2.51 12.46
CA GLY A 257 11.27 3.60 11.73
C GLY A 257 11.59 3.22 10.29
N TYR A 258 12.22 2.06 10.08
CA TYR A 258 12.46 1.54 8.74
C TYR A 258 11.16 1.20 8.00
N LEU A 259 10.15 0.67 8.71
CA LEU A 259 8.82 0.44 8.13
C LEU A 259 8.23 1.74 7.58
N HIS A 260 8.18 2.80 8.39
CA HIS A 260 7.66 4.09 7.95
C HIS A 260 8.47 4.70 6.82
N ARG A 261 9.79 4.53 6.80
CA ARG A 261 10.63 4.97 5.68
C ARG A 261 10.25 4.26 4.39
N VAL A 262 10.16 2.93 4.39
CA VAL A 262 9.77 2.17 3.19
C VAL A 262 8.36 2.54 2.74
N LEU A 263 7.37 2.57 3.64
CA LEU A 263 5.99 2.98 3.33
C LEU A 263 5.94 4.40 2.73
N THR A 264 6.71 5.34 3.29
CA THR A 264 6.81 6.71 2.80
C THR A 264 7.37 6.74 1.39
N LEU A 265 8.51 6.08 1.16
CA LEU A 265 9.21 6.04 -0.12
C LEU A 265 8.37 5.34 -1.19
N CYS A 266 7.60 4.30 -0.83
CA CYS A 266 6.60 3.70 -1.72
C CYS A 266 5.58 4.75 -2.22
N GLY A 267 5.01 5.57 -1.33
CA GLY A 267 4.07 6.63 -1.72
C GLY A 267 4.71 7.78 -2.50
N LEU A 268 5.98 8.12 -2.22
CA LEU A 268 6.75 9.05 -3.06
C LEU A 268 6.96 8.48 -4.48
N GLY A 269 7.17 7.16 -4.60
CA GLY A 269 7.19 6.46 -5.88
C GLY A 269 5.89 6.64 -6.69
N VAL A 270 4.73 6.62 -6.03
CA VAL A 270 3.44 6.95 -6.68
C VAL A 270 3.42 8.39 -7.17
N SER A 271 3.96 9.32 -6.36
CA SER A 271 4.03 10.74 -6.73
C SER A 271 4.88 10.98 -7.97
N PHE A 272 5.95 10.21 -8.17
CA PHE A 272 6.83 10.33 -9.35
C PHE A 272 6.27 9.66 -10.60
N THR A 273 5.58 8.54 -10.45
CA THR A 273 5.12 7.72 -11.59
C THR A 273 3.68 7.99 -11.98
N GLY A 274 2.88 8.57 -11.08
CA GLY A 274 1.43 8.71 -11.25
C GLY A 274 0.68 7.39 -11.18
N MET A 275 1.33 6.30 -10.76
CA MET A 275 0.76 4.95 -10.71
C MET A 275 1.27 4.16 -9.51
N SER A 276 0.59 3.06 -9.19
CA SER A 276 0.93 2.21 -8.04
C SER A 276 1.63 0.90 -8.41
N ASN A 277 1.96 0.70 -9.69
CA ASN A 277 2.44 -0.59 -10.22
C ASN A 277 3.70 -1.12 -9.51
N HIS A 278 4.56 -0.25 -8.96
CA HIS A 278 5.77 -0.69 -8.26
C HIS A 278 5.50 -1.44 -6.96
N GLY A 279 4.30 -1.32 -6.42
CA GLY A 279 3.90 -2.00 -5.19
C GLY A 279 2.48 -2.52 -5.23
N SER A 280 1.84 -2.64 -6.40
CA SER A 280 0.45 -3.12 -6.52
C SER A 280 0.20 -3.75 -7.89
N MET A 281 0.40 -5.07 -8.00
CA MET A 281 0.10 -5.88 -9.18
C MET A 281 -0.89 -7.00 -8.84
N GLY A 282 -0.59 -8.28 -9.15
CA GLY A 282 -1.52 -9.39 -8.96
C GLY A 282 -1.90 -9.62 -7.49
N GLU A 283 -0.94 -9.47 -6.57
CA GLU A 283 -1.15 -9.64 -5.14
C GLU A 283 -2.17 -8.65 -4.56
N HIS A 284 -2.12 -7.40 -5.01
CA HIS A 284 -3.10 -6.38 -4.64
C HIS A 284 -4.47 -6.64 -5.28
N GLN A 285 -4.53 -7.20 -6.50
CA GLN A 285 -5.81 -7.58 -7.08
C GLN A 285 -6.51 -8.66 -6.24
N VAL A 286 -5.78 -9.64 -5.71
CA VAL A 286 -6.35 -10.65 -4.80
C VAL A 286 -6.93 -9.98 -3.56
N SER A 287 -6.18 -9.05 -2.92
CA SER A 287 -6.68 -8.29 -1.77
C SER A 287 -7.93 -7.47 -2.12
N HIS A 288 -7.94 -6.76 -3.25
CA HIS A 288 -9.10 -5.98 -3.67
C HIS A 288 -10.33 -6.87 -3.92
N TYR A 289 -10.14 -8.07 -4.48
CA TYR A 289 -11.24 -9.01 -4.68
C TYR A 289 -11.84 -9.43 -3.33
N ILE A 290 -10.99 -9.75 -2.34
CA ILE A 290 -11.43 -10.08 -0.98
C ILE A 290 -12.23 -8.93 -0.38
N ASP A 291 -11.67 -7.71 -0.40
CA ASP A 291 -12.31 -6.52 0.17
C ASP A 291 -13.67 -6.20 -0.47
N CYS A 292 -13.84 -6.48 -1.77
CA CYS A 292 -15.08 -6.15 -2.49
C CYS A 292 -16.15 -7.25 -2.42
N PHE A 293 -15.75 -8.53 -2.38
CA PHE A 293 -16.68 -9.63 -2.65
C PHE A 293 -16.81 -10.66 -1.53
N ALA A 294 -16.05 -10.54 -0.44
CA ALA A 294 -16.21 -11.43 0.70
C ALA A 294 -17.54 -11.21 1.45
N GLY A 295 -18.12 -10.01 1.35
CA GLY A 295 -19.40 -9.65 1.99
C GLY A 295 -19.41 -9.96 3.49
N GLU A 296 -20.49 -10.56 3.99
CA GLU A 296 -20.61 -11.02 5.38
C GLU A 296 -19.57 -12.10 5.77
N GLY A 297 -18.94 -12.74 4.78
CA GLY A 297 -17.83 -13.67 4.99
C GLY A 297 -16.48 -12.98 5.25
N HIS A 298 -16.41 -11.64 5.16
CA HIS A 298 -15.18 -10.91 5.40
C HIS A 298 -14.83 -10.88 6.90
N PRO A 299 -13.67 -11.41 7.32
CA PRO A 299 -13.32 -11.55 8.74
C PRO A 299 -12.82 -10.25 9.40
N GLY A 300 -12.84 -9.13 8.67
CA GLY A 300 -12.31 -7.84 9.14
C GLY A 300 -10.78 -7.74 9.05
N THR A 301 -10.15 -8.51 8.17
CA THR A 301 -8.70 -8.43 7.90
C THR A 301 -8.28 -7.07 7.38
N LEU A 302 -7.04 -6.69 7.67
CA LEU A 302 -6.41 -5.51 7.13
C LEU A 302 -5.90 -5.77 5.69
N HIS A 303 -5.85 -4.71 4.89
CA HIS A 303 -5.34 -4.75 3.52
C HIS A 303 -3.95 -5.42 3.42
N GLY A 304 -2.98 -4.92 4.19
CA GLY A 304 -1.62 -5.48 4.20
C GLY A 304 -1.54 -6.96 4.62
N GLN A 305 -2.49 -7.45 5.44
CA GLN A 305 -2.56 -8.88 5.78
C GLN A 305 -2.97 -9.72 4.57
N GLN A 306 -4.01 -9.30 3.84
CA GLN A 306 -4.45 -9.98 2.62
C GLN A 306 -3.34 -9.96 1.55
N VAL A 307 -2.72 -8.79 1.36
CA VAL A 307 -1.61 -8.57 0.43
C VAL A 307 -0.41 -9.44 0.76
N GLY A 308 -0.06 -9.61 2.05
CA GLY A 308 1.02 -10.49 2.48
C GLY A 308 0.81 -11.96 2.07
N VAL A 309 -0.39 -12.49 2.31
CA VAL A 309 -0.73 -13.86 1.90
C VAL A 309 -0.74 -13.97 0.37
N ALA A 310 -1.34 -13.01 -0.32
CA ALA A 310 -1.35 -12.97 -1.78
C ALA A 310 0.05 -12.85 -2.40
N THR A 311 0.99 -12.19 -1.73
CA THR A 311 2.39 -12.09 -2.15
C THR A 311 3.05 -13.47 -2.19
N LEU A 312 2.81 -14.32 -1.19
CA LEU A 312 3.32 -15.69 -1.19
C LEU A 312 2.72 -16.53 -2.32
N THR A 313 1.42 -16.36 -2.58
CA THR A 313 0.71 -17.01 -3.70
C THR A 313 1.30 -16.59 -5.04
N MET A 314 1.50 -15.30 -5.26
CA MET A 314 2.12 -14.78 -6.48
C MET A 314 3.56 -15.25 -6.63
N ALA A 315 4.34 -15.29 -5.55
CA ALA A 315 5.72 -15.77 -5.60
C ALA A 315 5.79 -17.25 -6.00
N ARG A 316 4.90 -18.11 -5.45
CA ARG A 316 4.77 -19.52 -5.87
C ARG A 316 4.37 -19.65 -7.33
N LEU A 317 3.38 -18.87 -7.79
CA LEU A 317 2.94 -18.89 -9.18
C LEU A 317 4.07 -18.49 -10.13
N GLN A 318 4.77 -17.40 -9.82
CA GLN A 318 5.89 -16.90 -10.61
C GLN A 318 7.03 -17.93 -10.69
N ARG A 319 7.30 -18.70 -9.62
CA ARG A 319 8.29 -19.79 -9.64
C ARG A 319 7.98 -20.88 -10.65
N ILE A 320 6.72 -21.24 -10.85
CA ILE A 320 6.36 -22.27 -11.84
C ILE A 320 6.87 -21.91 -13.24
N PHE A 321 6.81 -20.62 -13.59
CA PHE A 321 7.33 -20.13 -14.86
C PHE A 321 8.84 -19.92 -14.83
N LEU A 322 9.34 -19.19 -13.83
CA LEU A 322 10.73 -18.76 -13.79
C LEU A 322 11.71 -19.93 -13.60
N ASP A 323 11.31 -21.03 -12.97
CA ASP A 323 12.14 -22.23 -12.85
C ASP A 323 12.26 -23.02 -14.18
N SER A 324 11.45 -22.70 -15.19
CA SER A 324 11.47 -23.32 -16.52
C SER A 324 12.28 -22.51 -17.55
N ASP A 325 13.22 -23.17 -18.22
CA ASP A 325 13.95 -22.57 -19.36
C ASP A 325 13.05 -22.36 -20.59
N LYS A 326 11.88 -23.00 -20.62
CA LYS A 326 10.91 -22.88 -21.72
C LYS A 326 9.93 -21.73 -21.46
N PRO A 327 9.64 -20.90 -22.47
CA PRO A 327 8.63 -19.85 -22.36
C PRO A 327 7.26 -20.47 -22.08
N PRO A 328 6.38 -19.77 -21.34
CA PRO A 328 4.96 -20.13 -21.33
C PRO A 328 4.37 -20.02 -22.74
N VAL A 329 3.38 -20.87 -23.02
CA VAL A 329 2.62 -20.84 -24.27
C VAL A 329 1.15 -20.61 -23.93
N ILE A 330 0.64 -19.44 -24.27
CA ILE A 330 -0.72 -19.00 -23.95
C ILE A 330 -1.69 -19.27 -25.11
N GLY A 331 -2.95 -19.52 -24.77
CA GLY A 331 -4.09 -19.49 -25.68
C GLY A 331 -4.80 -18.13 -25.67
N PRO A 332 -5.93 -18.00 -26.39
CA PRO A 332 -6.76 -16.81 -26.30
C PRO A 332 -7.32 -16.65 -24.88
N THR A 333 -7.37 -15.41 -24.40
CA THR A 333 -7.90 -15.06 -23.10
C THR A 333 -9.39 -15.39 -23.04
N ARG A 334 -9.80 -16.15 -22.03
CA ARG A 334 -11.20 -16.54 -21.81
C ARG A 334 -11.75 -15.83 -20.58
N ILE A 335 -12.71 -14.94 -20.81
CA ILE A 335 -13.49 -14.28 -19.78
C ILE A 335 -14.96 -14.60 -20.04
N ASP A 336 -15.69 -14.98 -19.00
CA ASP A 336 -17.14 -15.18 -19.05
C ASP A 336 -17.85 -13.99 -18.37
N PRO A 337 -18.41 -13.04 -19.14
CA PRO A 337 -19.10 -11.88 -18.57
C PRO A 337 -20.32 -12.26 -17.72
N ALA A 338 -20.98 -13.38 -17.99
CA ALA A 338 -22.13 -13.82 -17.21
C ALA A 338 -21.69 -14.37 -15.84
N ASP A 339 -20.56 -15.08 -15.79
CA ASP A 339 -19.98 -15.50 -14.51
C ASP A 339 -19.43 -14.32 -13.70
N MET A 340 -18.79 -13.34 -14.35
CA MET A 340 -18.38 -12.09 -13.70
C MET A 340 -19.59 -11.40 -13.06
N ALA A 341 -20.68 -11.21 -13.81
CA ALA A 341 -21.91 -10.61 -13.31
C ALA A 341 -22.51 -11.38 -12.13
N ARG A 342 -22.48 -12.72 -12.16
CA ARG A 342 -22.94 -13.58 -11.07
C ARG A 342 -22.15 -13.36 -9.77
N ARG A 343 -20.83 -13.15 -9.85
CA ARG A 343 -19.95 -12.97 -8.67
C ARG A 343 -19.89 -11.52 -8.18
N MET A 344 -19.83 -10.56 -9.11
CA MET A 344 -19.54 -9.16 -8.81
C MET A 344 -20.79 -8.25 -8.84
N GLY A 345 -21.89 -8.73 -9.43
CA GLY A 345 -23.04 -7.90 -9.80
C GLY A 345 -22.86 -7.24 -11.18
N ASP A 346 -23.97 -6.98 -11.87
CA ASP A 346 -24.00 -6.53 -13.27
C ASP A 346 -23.18 -5.25 -13.52
N ASP A 347 -23.36 -4.23 -12.68
CA ASP A 347 -22.73 -2.92 -12.86
C ASP A 347 -21.20 -2.98 -12.67
N ILE A 348 -20.73 -3.70 -11.65
CA ILE A 348 -19.31 -3.85 -11.34
C ILE A 348 -18.66 -4.72 -12.42
N ALA A 349 -19.28 -5.84 -12.80
CA ALA A 349 -18.78 -6.71 -13.85
C ALA A 349 -18.65 -5.99 -15.19
N ALA A 350 -19.60 -5.14 -15.57
CA ALA A 350 -19.53 -4.35 -16.80
C ALA A 350 -18.35 -3.35 -16.78
N GLN A 351 -18.12 -2.67 -15.66
CA GLN A 351 -16.99 -1.75 -15.50
C GLN A 351 -15.65 -2.48 -15.56
N CYS A 352 -15.52 -3.58 -14.81
CA CYS A 352 -14.32 -4.41 -14.81
C CYS A 352 -14.04 -5.02 -16.19
N TYR A 353 -15.07 -5.52 -16.88
CA TYR A 353 -14.93 -6.09 -18.23
C TYR A 353 -14.47 -5.04 -19.24
N ALA A 354 -14.99 -3.81 -19.18
CA ALA A 354 -14.55 -2.70 -20.01
C ALA A 354 -13.08 -2.31 -19.72
N GLU A 355 -12.70 -2.28 -18.45
CA GLU A 355 -11.35 -1.97 -17.99
C GLU A 355 -10.31 -2.98 -18.50
N ILE A 356 -10.60 -4.29 -18.47
CA ILE A 356 -9.63 -5.33 -18.85
C ILE A 356 -9.48 -5.54 -20.36
N GLN A 357 -10.30 -4.91 -21.21
CA GLN A 357 -10.24 -5.08 -22.67
C GLN A 357 -8.82 -4.97 -23.27
N PRO A 358 -7.95 -4.04 -22.82
CA PRO A 358 -6.60 -3.90 -23.40
C PRO A 358 -5.69 -5.11 -23.18
N LYS A 359 -6.04 -6.04 -22.28
CA LYS A 359 -5.26 -7.25 -21.98
C LYS A 359 -5.97 -8.56 -22.34
N ILE A 360 -7.04 -8.49 -23.14
CA ILE A 360 -7.71 -9.69 -23.68
C ILE A 360 -7.08 -10.03 -25.04
N PHE A 361 -6.58 -11.25 -25.17
CA PHE A 361 -6.03 -11.75 -26.42
C PHE A 361 -7.01 -12.67 -27.16
N ASP A 362 -7.19 -12.43 -28.45
CA ASP A 362 -7.78 -13.36 -29.40
C ASP A 362 -6.75 -14.40 -29.88
N GLU A 363 -7.16 -15.34 -30.74
CA GLU A 363 -6.26 -16.40 -31.25
C GLU A 363 -5.02 -15.83 -31.94
N ARG A 364 -5.17 -14.72 -32.68
CA ARG A 364 -4.07 -14.10 -33.43
C ARG A 364 -3.10 -13.41 -32.49
N SER A 365 -3.58 -12.56 -31.59
CA SER A 365 -2.75 -11.83 -30.63
C SER A 365 -2.10 -12.76 -29.61
N ALA A 366 -2.75 -13.87 -29.23
CA ALA A 366 -2.11 -14.93 -28.44
C ALA A 366 -0.96 -15.60 -29.18
N ALA A 367 -1.11 -15.90 -30.48
CA ALA A 367 -0.04 -16.44 -31.31
C ALA A 367 1.14 -15.44 -31.44
N GLU A 368 0.85 -14.16 -31.71
CA GLU A 368 1.85 -13.09 -31.76
C GLU A 368 2.58 -12.94 -30.40
N MET A 369 1.87 -13.06 -29.28
CA MET A 369 2.45 -13.03 -27.94
C MET A 369 3.35 -14.25 -27.67
N ASN A 370 2.97 -15.44 -28.14
CA ASN A 370 3.79 -16.65 -28.01
C ASN A 370 5.12 -16.53 -28.77
N GLU A 371 5.11 -15.96 -29.97
CA GLU A 371 6.34 -15.67 -30.73
C GLU A 371 7.24 -14.70 -29.95
N ARG A 372 6.66 -13.61 -29.43
CA ARG A 372 7.38 -12.63 -28.62
C ARG A 372 7.95 -13.23 -27.33
N LEU A 373 7.17 -14.05 -26.63
CA LEU A 373 7.61 -14.77 -25.45
C LEU A 373 8.78 -15.69 -25.80
N ALA A 374 8.68 -16.47 -26.87
CA ALA A 374 9.75 -17.38 -27.29
C ALA A 374 11.07 -16.65 -27.60
N GLU A 375 10.99 -15.47 -28.22
CA GLU A 375 12.15 -14.62 -28.49
C GLU A 375 12.74 -14.03 -27.21
N LEU A 376 11.91 -13.43 -26.35
CA LEU A 376 12.36 -12.65 -25.20
C LEU A 376 12.69 -13.50 -23.97
N TRP A 377 12.12 -14.70 -23.83
CA TRP A 377 12.13 -15.46 -22.58
C TRP A 377 13.51 -15.68 -21.96
N PRO A 378 14.57 -16.05 -22.71
CA PRO A 378 15.88 -16.27 -22.10
C PRO A 378 16.41 -15.04 -21.35
N THR A 379 16.25 -13.85 -21.93
CA THR A 379 16.66 -12.58 -21.31
C THR A 379 15.65 -12.12 -20.27
N LEU A 380 14.35 -12.16 -20.57
CA LEU A 380 13.30 -11.75 -19.65
C LEU A 380 13.37 -12.56 -18.35
N ARG A 381 13.51 -13.89 -18.44
CA ARG A 381 13.63 -14.75 -17.26
C ARG A 381 14.82 -14.35 -16.39
N GLN A 382 15.97 -14.07 -16.98
CA GLN A 382 17.16 -13.63 -16.24
C GLN A 382 16.91 -12.29 -15.52
N GLU A 383 16.26 -11.33 -16.19
CA GLU A 383 15.88 -10.05 -15.59
C GLU A 383 14.92 -10.23 -14.41
N LEU A 384 13.88 -11.07 -14.58
CA LEU A 384 12.89 -11.35 -13.54
C LEU A 384 13.47 -12.10 -12.34
N GLU A 385 14.40 -13.04 -12.58
CA GLU A 385 15.13 -13.74 -11.52
C GLU A 385 15.93 -12.79 -10.63
N ALA A 386 16.47 -11.70 -11.19
CA ALA A 386 17.22 -10.71 -10.41
C ALA A 386 16.35 -9.92 -9.43
N PHE A 387 15.02 -9.89 -9.62
CA PHE A 387 14.07 -9.20 -8.74
C PHE A 387 13.47 -10.12 -7.67
N ALA A 388 13.55 -11.43 -7.88
CA ALA A 388 12.90 -12.44 -7.07
C ALA A 388 13.56 -12.61 -5.71
N LEU A 389 12.75 -12.55 -4.65
CA LEU A 389 13.12 -13.11 -3.35
C LEU A 389 12.63 -14.57 -3.30
N PRO A 390 13.42 -15.50 -2.75
CA PRO A 390 12.96 -16.87 -2.54
C PRO A 390 11.69 -16.93 -1.70
N VAL A 391 10.73 -17.78 -2.07
CA VAL A 391 9.45 -17.96 -1.33
C VAL A 391 9.70 -18.24 0.15
N ALA A 392 10.63 -19.15 0.46
CA ALA A 392 11.00 -19.48 1.84
C ALA A 392 11.55 -18.27 2.63
N GLN A 393 12.23 -17.34 1.96
CA GLN A 393 12.69 -16.11 2.58
C GLN A 393 11.50 -15.17 2.87
N MET A 394 10.56 -15.03 1.94
CA MET A 394 9.34 -14.24 2.17
C MET A 394 8.50 -14.80 3.32
N GLU A 395 8.33 -16.12 3.38
CA GLU A 395 7.64 -16.81 4.48
C GLU A 395 8.32 -16.55 5.83
N GLN A 396 9.66 -16.63 5.87
CA GLN A 396 10.42 -16.34 7.08
C GLN A 396 10.24 -14.88 7.53
N LEU A 397 10.33 -13.93 6.59
CA LEU A 397 10.15 -12.50 6.87
C LEU A 397 8.75 -12.18 7.40
N LEU A 398 7.69 -12.72 6.78
CA LEU A 398 6.31 -12.55 7.27
C LEU A 398 6.12 -13.16 8.65
N ARG A 399 6.64 -14.37 8.87
CA ARG A 399 6.59 -15.04 10.17
C ARG A 399 7.28 -14.23 11.25
N ASP A 400 8.47 -13.71 10.97
CA ASP A 400 9.24 -12.88 11.90
C ASP A 400 8.52 -11.57 12.21
N ALA A 401 7.89 -10.94 11.21
CA ALA A 401 7.09 -9.74 11.41
C ALA A 401 5.77 -9.99 12.16
N GLY A 402 5.33 -11.25 12.27
CA GLY A 402 4.06 -11.63 12.88
C GLY A 402 2.84 -11.46 11.96
N GLY A 403 3.06 -11.51 10.64
CA GLY A 403 2.00 -11.44 9.64
C GLY A 403 1.41 -12.83 9.31
N PRO A 404 0.16 -12.88 8.81
CA PRO A 404 -0.45 -14.12 8.33
C PRO A 404 0.21 -14.56 7.01
N MET A 405 0.20 -15.86 6.76
CA MET A 405 0.80 -16.53 5.59
C MET A 405 -0.19 -17.41 4.82
N THR A 406 -1.39 -17.65 5.36
CA THR A 406 -2.41 -18.54 4.74
C THR A 406 -3.81 -17.93 4.78
N ALA A 407 -4.72 -18.42 3.94
CA ALA A 407 -6.12 -17.98 3.96
C ALA A 407 -6.80 -18.31 5.30
N ALA A 408 -6.47 -19.45 5.89
CA ALA A 408 -6.98 -19.86 7.20
C ALA A 408 -6.55 -18.89 8.32
N GLU A 409 -5.31 -18.40 8.30
CA GLU A 409 -4.83 -17.38 9.26
C GLU A 409 -5.48 -16.01 9.06
N LEU A 410 -5.95 -15.71 7.84
CA LEU A 410 -6.81 -14.56 7.58
C LEU A 410 -8.24 -14.77 8.09
N GLY A 411 -8.65 -15.99 8.43
CA GLY A 411 -10.04 -16.32 8.76
C GLY A 411 -10.94 -16.44 7.53
N LEU A 412 -10.36 -16.53 6.32
CA LEU A 412 -11.09 -16.74 5.07
C LEU A 412 -11.28 -18.24 4.81
N SER A 413 -12.38 -18.59 4.15
CA SER A 413 -12.53 -19.95 3.65
C SER A 413 -11.54 -20.17 2.49
N GLY A 414 -10.89 -21.33 2.45
CA GLY A 414 -10.00 -21.68 1.33
C GLY A 414 -10.72 -21.65 -0.01
N GLY A 415 -12.02 -21.98 -0.06
CA GLY A 415 -12.83 -21.88 -1.27
C GLY A 415 -12.94 -20.44 -1.80
N PHE A 416 -13.24 -19.48 -0.92
CA PHE A 416 -13.33 -18.07 -1.32
C PHE A 416 -11.96 -17.48 -1.67
N TYR A 417 -10.91 -17.82 -0.92
CA TYR A 417 -9.55 -17.35 -1.26
C TYR A 417 -9.12 -17.84 -2.65
N ARG A 418 -9.40 -19.11 -2.97
CA ARG A 418 -9.18 -19.66 -4.31
C ARG A 418 -9.96 -18.92 -5.38
N GLU A 419 -11.24 -18.62 -5.14
CA GLU A 419 -12.05 -17.79 -6.04
C GLU A 419 -11.39 -16.41 -6.27
N ALA A 420 -10.91 -15.77 -5.19
CA ALA A 420 -10.23 -14.49 -5.29
C ALA A 420 -8.96 -14.57 -6.15
N VAL A 421 -8.12 -15.58 -5.96
CA VAL A 421 -6.90 -15.77 -6.79
C VAL A 421 -7.25 -16.05 -8.25
N LEU A 422 -8.27 -16.87 -8.50
CA LEU A 422 -8.68 -17.24 -9.85
C LEU A 422 -9.23 -16.04 -10.65
N HIS A 423 -9.99 -15.16 -9.98
CA HIS A 423 -10.79 -14.15 -10.66
C HIS A 423 -10.33 -12.71 -10.43
N CYS A 424 -9.37 -12.43 -9.55
CA CYS A 424 -8.94 -11.05 -9.30
C CYS A 424 -8.35 -10.36 -10.54
N ARG A 425 -7.81 -11.14 -11.50
CA ARG A 425 -7.30 -10.63 -12.78
C ARG A 425 -8.38 -9.93 -13.61
N GLU A 426 -9.65 -10.22 -13.36
CA GLU A 426 -10.79 -9.68 -14.10
C GLU A 426 -11.14 -8.25 -13.65
N MET A 427 -10.53 -7.74 -12.58
CA MET A 427 -10.94 -6.46 -11.98
C MET A 427 -10.30 -5.21 -12.62
N ARG A 428 -9.05 -5.31 -13.11
CA ARG A 428 -8.25 -4.16 -13.54
C ARG A 428 -7.30 -4.50 -14.69
N ASN A 429 -6.95 -3.48 -15.49
CA ASN A 429 -5.99 -3.58 -16.57
C ASN A 429 -4.54 -3.66 -16.07
N ARG A 430 -4.21 -4.76 -15.40
CA ARG A 430 -2.85 -5.14 -15.02
C ARG A 430 -2.56 -6.51 -15.61
N TYR A 431 -1.53 -6.60 -16.44
CA TYR A 431 -1.09 -7.87 -17.00
C TYR A 431 -0.03 -8.47 -16.08
N THR A 432 -0.29 -9.66 -15.55
CA THR A 432 0.46 -10.31 -14.46
C THR A 432 0.71 -11.78 -14.78
N PHE A 433 1.47 -12.48 -13.94
CA PHE A 433 1.58 -13.93 -14.06
C PHE A 433 0.26 -14.69 -13.83
N LEU A 434 -0.77 -14.07 -13.20
CA LEU A 434 -2.12 -14.64 -13.15
C LEU A 434 -2.76 -14.69 -14.53
N ASP A 435 -2.52 -13.68 -15.37
CA ASP A 435 -3.02 -13.64 -16.74
C ASP A 435 -2.35 -14.72 -17.59
N ILE A 436 -1.02 -14.84 -17.50
CA ILE A 436 -0.28 -15.91 -18.18
C ILE A 436 -0.80 -17.28 -17.73
N ALA A 437 -0.95 -17.50 -16.42
CA ALA A 437 -1.40 -18.80 -15.90
C ALA A 437 -2.83 -19.15 -16.32
N ALA A 438 -3.73 -18.17 -16.39
CA ALA A 438 -5.08 -18.38 -16.89
C ALA A 438 -5.05 -18.75 -18.37
N ASP A 439 -4.27 -18.02 -19.16
CA ASP A 439 -4.25 -18.20 -20.61
C ASP A 439 -3.44 -19.43 -21.04
N THR A 440 -2.55 -19.99 -20.20
CA THR A 440 -1.98 -21.35 -20.39
C THR A 440 -2.95 -22.47 -19.98
N GLY A 441 -4.04 -22.15 -19.27
CA GLY A 441 -5.01 -23.11 -18.74
C GLY A 441 -4.56 -23.85 -17.48
N MET A 442 -3.59 -23.30 -16.73
CA MET A 442 -3.04 -23.94 -15.53
C MET A 442 -3.49 -23.29 -14.21
N LEU A 443 -4.13 -22.13 -14.28
CA LEU A 443 -4.45 -21.34 -13.09
C LEU A 443 -5.38 -22.10 -12.14
N GLU A 444 -6.40 -22.77 -12.66
CA GLU A 444 -7.35 -23.56 -11.87
C GLU A 444 -6.65 -24.69 -11.10
N ASP A 445 -5.73 -25.40 -11.76
CA ASP A 445 -4.95 -26.49 -11.15
C ASP A 445 -3.98 -25.94 -10.08
N PHE A 446 -3.34 -24.80 -10.34
CA PHE A 446 -2.50 -24.11 -9.36
C PHE A 446 -3.30 -23.72 -8.12
N VAL A 447 -4.43 -23.04 -8.33
CA VAL A 447 -5.29 -22.53 -7.26
C VAL A 447 -5.90 -23.67 -6.43
N ALA A 448 -6.15 -24.85 -7.00
CA ALA A 448 -6.61 -26.01 -6.25
C ALA A 448 -5.63 -26.44 -5.12
N GLY A 449 -4.34 -26.15 -5.29
CA GLY A 449 -3.29 -26.40 -4.29
C GLY A 449 -3.14 -25.31 -3.23
N GLU A 450 -3.73 -24.13 -3.43
CA GLU A 450 -3.67 -23.00 -2.49
C GLU A 450 -4.59 -23.26 -1.29
N ALA A 451 -4.15 -22.88 -0.08
CA ALA A 451 -4.79 -23.27 1.18
C ALA A 451 -5.17 -22.08 2.08
#